data_AF-A0A835FQR0-F1
#
_entry.id   AF-A0A835FQR0-F1
#
_cell.length_a   1.000
_cell.length_b   1.000
_cell.length_c   1.000
_cell.angle_alpha   90.00
_cell.angle_beta   90.00
_cell.angle_gamma   90.00
#
_symmetry.space_group_name_H-M   'P 1'
#
loop_
_entity.id
_entity.type
_entity.pdbx_description
1 polymer ?
#
loop_
_entity_poly.entity_id
_entity_poly.type
_entity_poly.pdbx_seq_one_letter_code
_entity_poly.pdbx_strand_id
1 'polypeptide(L)'
;MVDDGCNTKIPFAIMTSDDTNAADHQAFGVKLLLWNEPSQVKILKQEKVACLADNDARLALDPNDKYKIQTKPHGHGDVHSLLYSSGLLEQWKSEGRKWVLFFQDTNGLLFNAIPSALGVSATKGYNVNSLAVPRKAKEAIGGITKLTHVDGRTMVINVEYNQLDPLLRATGHPDGDANCETGYSPYPGNINQLILELGPYIEELKKTHGAISEFVNPKYTDSTKTAFKSSTRLECMMQDYPKTLPPSARVGFTVMDTWLAYAPVKNNPEDAAKVPKGNPYHSATSGEMAIYRANGLILRKAGAQIADPVVDTFNGQEVEVWPRITWSPRWGLTFKDVKEKVRGNSSISQRSTFVINGRNIFLEDLSLDGTLIVNSVDEAEVKVTGRVQNKGWNIQHVDYKDTSEKEEIRIRGFKFEKVEQLEVNYTEPGKHSLSA
;
A
#
# COMPACT_ATOMS: atom_id res chain seq x y z
N MET A 1 -1.52 -11.88 37.44
CA MET A 1 -0.73 -12.49 36.35
C MET A 1 -1.69 -12.93 35.26
N VAL A 2 -1.87 -12.07 34.26
CA VAL A 2 -2.21 -12.42 32.88
C VAL A 2 -1.38 -11.44 32.07
N ASP A 3 -0.13 -11.81 31.86
CA ASP A 3 0.80 -11.11 30.99
C ASP A 3 0.71 -11.81 29.62
N ASP A 4 -0.36 -11.53 28.87
CA ASP A 4 -0.55 -12.05 27.51
C ASP A 4 -0.46 -10.92 26.47
N GLY A 5 0.36 -9.91 26.77
CA GLY A 5 0.81 -8.95 25.78
C GLY A 5 1.73 -9.68 24.82
N CYS A 6 1.27 -9.94 23.60
CA CYS A 6 2.10 -10.50 22.54
C CYS A 6 3.29 -9.57 22.28
N ASN A 7 4.38 -9.78 23.01
CA ASN A 7 5.65 -9.06 22.93
C ASN A 7 6.46 -9.54 21.71
N THR A 8 5.77 -10.05 20.69
CA THR A 8 6.36 -10.63 19.50
C THR A 8 6.87 -9.50 18.62
N LYS A 9 8.16 -9.24 18.72
CA LYS A 9 8.90 -8.34 17.84
C LYS A 9 8.67 -8.75 16.39
N ILE A 10 8.17 -7.83 15.56
CA ILE A 10 8.04 -8.05 14.11
C ILE A 10 9.36 -7.62 13.47
N PRO A 11 10.13 -8.52 12.85
CA PRO A 11 11.30 -8.13 12.09
C PRO A 11 10.86 -7.36 10.83
N PHE A 12 11.60 -6.32 10.48
CA PHE A 12 11.25 -5.45 9.38
C PHE A 12 12.47 -5.13 8.50
N ALA A 13 12.32 -5.28 7.19
CA ALA A 13 13.35 -4.95 6.22
C ALA A 13 12.86 -3.89 5.25
N ILE A 14 13.71 -2.92 4.94
CA ILE A 14 13.44 -1.83 4.01
C ILE A 14 14.50 -1.92 2.91
N MET A 15 14.06 -2.16 1.68
CA MET A 15 14.94 -2.05 0.54
C MET A 15 15.01 -0.60 0.08
N THR A 16 16.22 -0.05 -0.03
CA THR A 16 16.48 1.32 -0.50
C THR A 16 17.27 1.30 -1.80
N SER A 17 17.41 2.44 -2.46
CA SER A 17 18.32 2.63 -3.61
C SER A 17 19.28 3.78 -3.32
N ASP A 18 20.29 4.03 -4.15
CA ASP A 18 21.13 5.23 -3.96
C ASP A 18 20.33 6.54 -3.94
N ASP A 19 19.17 6.57 -4.59
CA ASP A 19 18.33 7.77 -4.69
C ASP A 19 17.52 8.02 -3.40
N THR A 20 17.21 6.96 -2.63
CA THR A 20 16.40 7.07 -1.40
C THR A 20 17.20 6.85 -0.12
N ASN A 21 18.31 6.11 -0.18
CA ASN A 21 18.98 5.58 1.01
C ASN A 21 19.38 6.66 2.01
N ALA A 22 19.97 7.77 1.57
CA ALA A 22 20.40 8.84 2.48
C ALA A 22 19.21 9.53 3.16
N ALA A 23 18.17 9.87 2.39
CA ALA A 23 16.95 10.48 2.91
C ALA A 23 16.20 9.53 3.85
N ASP A 24 16.16 8.24 3.51
CA ASP A 24 15.58 7.19 4.34
C ASP A 24 16.34 7.06 5.65
N HIS A 25 17.67 6.97 5.65
CA HIS A 25 18.45 6.91 6.89
C HIS A 25 18.22 8.13 7.79
N GLN A 26 18.07 9.32 7.20
CA GLN A 26 17.75 10.54 7.95
C GLN A 26 16.32 10.49 8.53
N ALA A 27 15.33 10.14 7.71
CA ALA A 27 13.93 10.06 8.12
C ALA A 27 13.70 8.95 9.15
N PHE A 28 14.33 7.79 8.96
CA PHE A 28 14.29 6.66 9.88
C PHE A 28 15.13 6.93 11.12
N GLY A 29 16.25 7.65 11.09
CA GLY A 29 16.97 8.02 12.31
C GLY A 29 16.08 8.74 13.33
N VAL A 30 15.16 9.58 12.85
CA VAL A 30 14.16 10.28 13.67
C VAL A 30 12.98 9.38 14.06
N LYS A 31 12.55 8.45 13.18
CA LYS A 31 11.39 7.56 13.41
C LYS A 31 11.73 6.20 14.03
N LEU A 32 12.98 5.77 14.04
CA LEU A 32 13.49 4.57 14.74
C LEU A 32 13.36 4.75 16.25
N LEU A 33 13.27 5.99 16.74
CA LEU A 33 12.85 6.31 18.11
C LEU A 33 11.41 5.88 18.42
N LEU A 34 10.55 5.70 17.40
CA LEU A 34 9.19 5.17 17.55
C LEU A 34 9.16 3.64 17.63
N TRP A 35 10.28 2.98 17.29
CA TRP A 35 10.45 1.56 17.49
C TRP A 35 11.19 1.36 18.80
N ASN A 36 10.59 0.60 19.72
CA ASN A 36 11.22 0.32 21.01
C ASN A 36 12.58 -0.38 20.87
N GLU A 37 12.85 -1.04 19.73
CA GLU A 37 14.11 -1.70 19.43
C GLU A 37 14.60 -1.47 17.99
N PRO A 38 15.60 -0.59 17.78
CA PRO A 38 16.18 -0.31 16.46
C PRO A 38 16.74 -1.54 15.73
N SER A 39 17.14 -2.57 16.47
CA SER A 39 17.69 -3.83 15.91
C SER A 39 16.67 -4.62 15.07
N GLN A 40 15.37 -4.35 15.22
CA GLN A 40 14.30 -4.98 14.46
C GLN A 40 14.27 -4.54 12.99
N VAL A 41 14.80 -3.36 12.68
CA VAL A 41 14.75 -2.78 11.33
C VAL A 41 16.10 -2.99 10.63
N LYS A 42 16.04 -3.49 9.39
CA LYS A 42 17.20 -3.73 8.54
C LYS A 42 17.03 -2.97 7.25
N ILE A 43 18.00 -2.13 6.91
CA ILE A 43 18.02 -1.42 5.62
C ILE A 43 18.94 -2.18 4.67
N LEU A 44 18.41 -2.58 3.52
CA LEU A 44 19.13 -3.29 2.46
C LEU A 44 19.16 -2.40 1.22
N LYS A 45 20.31 -1.82 0.89
CA LYS A 45 20.43 -0.96 -0.28
C LYS A 45 20.65 -1.82 -1.52
N GLN A 46 19.81 -1.65 -2.54
CA GLN A 46 20.03 -2.25 -3.86
C GLN A 46 21.12 -1.48 -4.61
N GLU A 47 21.78 -2.18 -5.53
CA GLU A 47 22.79 -1.59 -6.40
C GLU A 47 22.17 -1.09 -7.73
N LYS A 48 22.92 -0.26 -8.44
CA LYS A 48 22.55 0.18 -9.78
C LYS A 48 23.19 -0.70 -10.84
N VAL A 49 22.52 -0.85 -11.97
CA VAL A 49 23.03 -1.54 -13.16
C VAL A 49 23.36 -0.56 -14.27
N ALA A 50 24.26 -0.96 -15.16
CA ALA A 50 24.66 -0.15 -16.31
C ALA A 50 23.49 0.07 -17.27
N CYS A 51 23.40 1.28 -17.82
CA CYS A 51 22.42 1.62 -18.83
C CYS A 51 22.93 1.29 -20.24
N LEU A 52 21.99 0.97 -21.13
CA LEU A 52 22.22 0.69 -22.54
C LEU A 52 21.75 1.90 -23.37
N ALA A 53 22.61 2.34 -24.29
CA ALA A 53 22.40 3.50 -25.15
C ALA A 53 21.52 3.20 -26.37
N ASP A 54 21.56 1.97 -26.88
CA ASP A 54 20.94 1.58 -28.14
C ASP A 54 20.60 0.07 -28.22
N ASN A 55 20.04 -0.34 -29.36
CA ASN A 55 19.66 -1.72 -29.64
C ASN A 55 20.86 -2.70 -29.76
N ASP A 56 22.09 -2.18 -29.92
CA ASP A 56 23.32 -3.00 -29.94
C ASP A 56 23.89 -3.21 -28.53
N ALA A 57 23.15 -2.79 -27.50
CA ALA A 57 23.54 -2.87 -26.09
C ALA A 57 24.86 -2.15 -25.75
N ARG A 58 25.17 -1.05 -26.47
CA ARG A 58 26.31 -0.20 -26.08
C ARG A 58 26.05 0.45 -24.72
N LEU A 59 27.09 0.57 -23.89
CA LEU A 59 26.96 1.24 -22.59
C LEU A 59 26.67 2.73 -22.76
N ALA A 60 25.66 3.22 -22.04
CA ALA A 60 25.38 4.64 -21.96
C ALA A 60 26.35 5.32 -20.97
N LEU A 61 26.82 6.51 -21.34
CA LEU A 61 27.70 7.34 -20.51
C LEU A 61 26.86 8.37 -19.74
N ASP A 62 27.35 8.80 -18.58
CA ASP A 62 26.70 9.83 -17.78
C ASP A 62 26.62 11.15 -18.58
N PRO A 63 25.44 11.81 -18.67
CA PRO A 63 25.30 13.06 -19.41
C PRO A 63 26.24 14.19 -18.94
N ASN A 64 26.68 14.14 -17.68
CA ASN A 64 27.53 15.15 -17.07
C ASN A 64 29.00 14.71 -16.98
N ASP A 65 29.31 13.44 -17.26
CA ASP A 65 30.68 12.90 -17.23
C ASP A 65 30.87 11.75 -18.24
N LYS A 66 31.55 12.05 -19.35
CA LYS A 66 31.82 11.09 -20.44
C LYS A 66 32.74 9.93 -20.05
N TYR A 67 33.39 9.97 -18.89
CA TYR A 67 34.22 8.86 -18.40
C TYR A 67 33.49 7.96 -17.40
N LYS A 68 32.23 8.28 -17.08
CA LYS A 68 31.40 7.53 -16.16
C LYS A 68 30.29 6.81 -16.91
N ILE A 69 30.06 5.55 -16.57
CA ILE A 69 28.90 4.79 -17.07
C ILE A 69 27.64 5.30 -16.38
N GLN A 70 26.60 5.57 -17.17
CA GLN A 70 25.28 5.89 -16.61
C GLN A 70 24.69 4.62 -15.99
N THR A 71 24.18 4.74 -14.78
CA THR A 71 23.55 3.63 -14.07
C THR A 71 22.14 3.99 -13.60
N LYS A 72 21.27 2.98 -13.48
CA LYS A 72 19.88 3.09 -12.98
C LYS A 72 19.58 1.91 -12.06
N PRO A 73 18.60 2.02 -11.14
CA PRO A 73 18.16 0.88 -10.34
C PRO A 73 17.71 -0.28 -11.25
N HIS A 74 18.07 -1.50 -10.84
CA HIS A 74 17.76 -2.75 -11.54
C HIS A 74 16.29 -3.18 -11.38
N GLY A 75 15.53 -2.52 -10.51
CA GLY A 75 14.14 -2.86 -10.23
C GLY A 75 13.98 -3.57 -8.89
N HIS A 76 12.73 -3.78 -8.49
CA HIS A 76 12.42 -4.25 -7.14
C HIS A 76 12.63 -5.76 -6.94
N GLY A 77 12.94 -6.52 -8.00
CA GLY A 77 13.32 -7.94 -7.88
C GLY A 77 14.63 -8.18 -7.12
N ASP A 78 15.51 -7.18 -6.99
CA ASP A 78 16.74 -7.25 -6.19
C ASP A 78 16.49 -7.59 -4.71
N VAL A 79 15.27 -7.36 -4.21
CA VAL A 79 14.91 -7.69 -2.83
C VAL A 79 15.20 -9.17 -2.51
N HIS A 80 15.06 -10.07 -3.48
CA HIS A 80 15.28 -11.50 -3.29
C HIS A 80 16.76 -11.83 -3.11
N SER A 81 17.64 -11.26 -3.95
CA SER A 81 19.09 -11.43 -3.83
C SER A 81 19.63 -10.75 -2.57
N LEU A 82 19.13 -9.56 -2.21
CA LEU A 82 19.49 -8.87 -0.98
C LEU A 82 19.11 -9.67 0.28
N LEU A 83 17.90 -10.25 0.30
CA LEU A 83 17.45 -11.09 1.42
C LEU A 83 18.26 -12.38 1.52
N TYR A 84 18.65 -12.96 0.38
CA TYR A 84 19.54 -14.12 0.34
C TYR A 84 20.93 -13.79 0.89
N SER A 85 21.61 -12.78 0.32
CA SER A 85 22.98 -12.43 0.66
C SER A 85 23.14 -11.87 2.08
N SER A 86 22.10 -11.26 2.63
CA SER A 86 22.11 -10.72 4.00
C SER A 86 21.94 -11.79 5.09
N GLY A 87 21.49 -13.00 4.73
CA GLY A 87 21.19 -14.07 5.70
C GLY A 87 19.98 -13.82 6.61
N LEU A 88 19.22 -12.73 6.38
CA LEU A 88 18.10 -12.34 7.25
C LEU A 88 16.99 -13.38 7.32
N LEU A 89 16.74 -14.10 6.22
CA LEU A 89 15.70 -15.11 6.18
C LEU A 89 16.00 -16.30 7.10
N GLU A 90 17.27 -16.72 7.19
CA GLU A 90 17.68 -17.79 8.12
C GLU A 90 17.59 -17.33 9.58
N GLN A 91 17.90 -16.05 9.85
CA GLN A 91 17.65 -15.46 11.16
C GLN A 91 16.13 -15.49 11.49
N TRP A 92 15.28 -15.04 10.58
CA TRP A 92 13.83 -15.07 10.82
C TRP A 92 13.30 -16.49 11.00
N LYS A 93 13.85 -17.46 10.27
CA LYS A 93 13.50 -18.87 10.43
C LYS A 93 13.88 -19.39 11.82
N SER A 94 15.07 -19.05 12.32
CA SER A 94 15.51 -19.47 13.67
C SER A 94 14.72 -18.77 14.79
N GLU A 95 14.19 -17.58 14.54
CA GLU A 95 13.22 -16.89 15.41
C GLU A 95 11.79 -17.47 15.33
N GLY A 96 11.56 -18.51 14.52
CA GLY A 96 10.26 -19.18 14.39
C GLY A 96 9.26 -18.44 13.49
N ARG A 97 9.70 -17.51 12.64
CA ARG A 97 8.82 -16.89 11.64
C ARG A 97 8.43 -17.92 10.58
N LYS A 98 7.22 -17.76 10.04
CA LYS A 98 6.64 -18.71 9.07
C LYS A 98 6.36 -18.10 7.70
N TRP A 99 6.13 -16.80 7.64
CA TRP A 99 5.82 -16.08 6.42
C TRP A 99 6.64 -14.81 6.30
N VAL A 100 6.93 -14.43 5.06
CA VAL A 100 7.47 -13.12 4.69
C VAL A 100 6.41 -12.36 3.94
N LEU A 101 6.14 -11.14 4.38
CA LEU A 101 5.25 -10.21 3.68
C LEU A 101 6.10 -9.17 2.97
N PHE A 102 5.88 -9.03 1.66
CA PHE A 102 6.40 -7.94 0.85
C PHE A 102 5.29 -6.92 0.65
N PHE A 103 5.60 -5.65 0.86
CA PHE A 103 4.68 -4.58 0.57
C PHE A 103 5.32 -3.37 -0.09
N GLN A 104 4.48 -2.48 -0.63
CA GLN A 104 4.89 -1.29 -1.37
C GLN A 104 4.75 -0.02 -0.52
N ASP A 105 5.51 1.01 -0.89
CA ASP A 105 5.75 2.23 -0.11
C ASP A 105 4.50 3.04 0.29
N THR A 106 3.49 3.14 -0.58
CA THR A 106 2.46 4.19 -0.51
C THR A 106 1.02 3.67 -0.50
N ASN A 107 0.79 2.37 -0.27
CA ASN A 107 -0.56 1.83 -0.12
C ASN A 107 -0.97 1.77 1.36
N GLY A 108 -1.53 2.87 1.88
CA GLY A 108 -1.88 3.00 3.30
C GLY A 108 -2.99 2.05 3.79
N LEU A 109 -3.86 1.57 2.90
CA LEU A 109 -4.98 0.69 3.26
C LEU A 109 -4.58 -0.77 3.49
N LEU A 110 -3.42 -1.18 2.99
CA LEU A 110 -2.99 -2.58 2.95
C LEU A 110 -3.09 -3.31 4.30
N PHE A 111 -2.80 -2.61 5.40
CA PHE A 111 -2.74 -3.21 6.72
C PHE A 111 -4.09 -3.76 7.21
N ASN A 112 -5.20 -3.27 6.66
CA ASN A 112 -6.52 -3.85 6.91
C ASN A 112 -6.69 -5.25 6.26
N ALA A 113 -6.00 -5.49 5.15
CA ALA A 113 -6.16 -6.68 4.33
C ALA A 113 -5.21 -7.83 4.70
N ILE A 114 -4.01 -7.50 5.20
CA ILE A 114 -2.95 -8.47 5.52
C ILE A 114 -3.44 -9.63 6.41
N PRO A 115 -4.16 -9.40 7.53
CA PRO A 115 -4.57 -10.51 8.41
C PRO A 115 -5.43 -11.56 7.69
N SER A 116 -6.36 -11.09 6.85
CA SER A 116 -7.25 -11.98 6.09
C SER A 116 -6.47 -12.73 5.01
N ALA A 117 -5.60 -12.05 4.27
CA ALA A 117 -4.77 -12.67 3.24
C ALA A 117 -3.79 -13.70 3.81
N LEU A 118 -3.20 -13.44 4.98
CA LEU A 118 -2.35 -14.39 5.69
C LEU A 118 -3.14 -15.63 6.15
N GLY A 119 -4.36 -15.44 6.64
CA GLY A 119 -5.27 -16.55 6.97
C GLY A 119 -5.60 -17.43 5.77
N VAL A 120 -5.79 -16.83 4.58
CA VAL A 120 -5.95 -17.57 3.32
C VAL A 120 -4.69 -18.33 2.96
N SER A 121 -3.50 -17.70 3.04
CA SER A 121 -2.21 -18.37 2.78
C SER A 121 -2.05 -19.63 3.64
N ALA A 122 -2.30 -19.50 4.95
CA ALA A 122 -2.19 -20.61 5.89
C ALA A 122 -3.21 -21.73 5.60
N THR A 123 -4.47 -21.37 5.35
CA THR A 123 -5.56 -22.35 5.13
C THR A 123 -5.42 -23.09 3.80
N LYS A 124 -4.94 -22.41 2.76
CA LYS A 124 -4.72 -23.01 1.43
C LYS A 124 -3.35 -23.67 1.28
N GLY A 125 -2.43 -23.42 2.22
CA GLY A 125 -1.05 -23.88 2.14
C GLY A 125 -0.34 -23.29 0.92
N TYR A 126 -0.52 -21.99 0.66
CA TYR A 126 0.15 -21.32 -0.44
C TYR A 126 1.62 -21.08 -0.10
N ASN A 127 2.51 -21.45 -1.04
CA ASN A 127 3.91 -21.04 -0.98
C ASN A 127 4.07 -19.57 -1.37
N VAL A 128 3.20 -19.09 -2.28
CA VAL A 128 3.11 -17.68 -2.70
C VAL A 128 1.64 -17.30 -2.76
N ASN A 129 1.27 -16.21 -2.10
CA ASN A 129 -0.05 -15.61 -2.21
C ASN A 129 0.10 -14.14 -2.63
N SER A 130 -0.39 -13.81 -3.82
CA SER A 130 -0.47 -12.43 -4.30
C SER A 130 -1.77 -11.80 -3.84
N LEU A 131 -1.73 -10.64 -3.19
CA LEU A 131 -2.95 -9.89 -2.96
C LEU A 131 -3.38 -9.22 -4.27
N ALA A 132 -4.67 -9.28 -4.53
CA ALA A 132 -5.27 -8.70 -5.71
C ALA A 132 -6.56 -7.93 -5.36
N VAL A 133 -7.02 -7.10 -6.28
CA VAL A 133 -8.31 -6.41 -6.21
C VAL A 133 -9.07 -6.58 -7.51
N PRO A 134 -10.41 -6.41 -7.53
CA PRO A 134 -11.14 -6.25 -8.78
C PRO A 134 -10.56 -5.06 -9.55
N ARG A 135 -10.15 -5.28 -10.81
CA ARG A 135 -9.59 -4.25 -11.68
C ARG A 135 -10.45 -4.07 -12.92
N LYS A 136 -10.43 -2.89 -13.53
CA LYS A 136 -11.00 -2.69 -14.86
C LYS A 136 -10.01 -3.19 -15.92
N ALA A 137 -10.54 -3.70 -17.02
CA ALA A 137 -9.74 -4.01 -18.20
C ALA A 137 -8.96 -2.75 -18.64
N LYS A 138 -7.70 -2.94 -19.04
CA LYS A 138 -6.75 -1.90 -19.45
C LYS A 138 -6.35 -0.91 -18.35
N GLU A 139 -6.73 -1.17 -17.11
CA GLU A 139 -6.19 -0.45 -15.95
C GLU A 139 -4.68 -0.71 -15.84
N ALA A 140 -3.92 0.30 -15.41
CA ALA A 140 -2.45 0.24 -15.28
C ALA A 140 -2.02 -0.56 -14.03
N ILE A 141 -2.49 -1.81 -13.95
CA ILE A 141 -2.26 -2.81 -12.91
C ILE A 141 -2.21 -4.18 -13.62
N GLY A 142 -1.17 -4.97 -13.35
CA GLY A 142 -1.05 -6.32 -13.92
C GLY A 142 -2.18 -7.26 -13.49
N GLY A 143 -2.55 -8.19 -14.37
CA GLY A 143 -3.58 -9.19 -14.10
C GLY A 143 -2.98 -10.50 -13.61
N ILE A 144 -3.54 -11.09 -12.55
CA ILE A 144 -3.22 -12.46 -12.16
C ILE A 144 -3.89 -13.42 -13.16
N THR A 145 -3.09 -14.23 -13.82
CA THR A 145 -3.53 -15.19 -14.84
C THR A 145 -2.99 -16.58 -14.55
N LYS A 146 -3.63 -17.60 -15.13
CA LYS A 146 -3.05 -18.94 -15.26
C LYS A 146 -2.52 -19.11 -16.69
N LEU A 147 -1.21 -19.10 -16.84
CA LEU A 147 -0.55 -19.36 -18.12
C LEU A 147 -0.41 -20.87 -18.32
N THR A 148 -0.61 -21.31 -19.56
CA THR A 148 -0.38 -22.70 -19.99
C THR A 148 0.60 -22.69 -21.15
N HIS A 149 1.72 -23.36 -20.98
CA HIS A 149 2.74 -23.53 -22.01
C HIS A 149 2.31 -24.65 -22.98
N VAL A 150 2.88 -24.68 -24.20
CA VAL A 150 2.52 -25.65 -25.25
C VAL A 150 2.78 -27.11 -24.86
N ASP A 151 3.67 -27.34 -23.89
CA ASP A 151 3.99 -28.66 -23.33
C ASP A 151 3.06 -29.07 -22.16
N GLY A 152 2.03 -28.27 -21.87
CA GLY A 152 1.05 -28.52 -20.82
C GLY A 152 1.44 -28.02 -19.42
N ARG A 153 2.66 -27.50 -19.22
CA ARG A 153 3.03 -26.87 -17.94
C ARG A 153 2.16 -25.63 -17.68
N THR A 154 1.73 -25.44 -16.43
CA THR A 154 0.93 -24.28 -16.04
C THR A 154 1.56 -23.49 -14.91
N MET A 155 1.33 -22.18 -14.90
CA MET A 155 1.82 -21.28 -13.85
C MET A 155 0.78 -20.20 -13.56
N VAL A 156 0.55 -19.92 -12.28
CA VAL A 156 -0.25 -18.75 -11.84
C VAL A 156 0.71 -17.60 -11.61
N ILE A 157 0.52 -16.48 -12.31
CA ILE A 157 1.44 -15.33 -12.21
C ILE A 157 0.76 -14.02 -12.59
N ASN A 158 1.35 -12.92 -12.16
CA ASN A 158 1.11 -11.61 -12.69
C ASN A 158 1.56 -11.50 -14.16
N VAL A 159 0.69 -10.98 -15.02
CA VAL A 159 1.03 -10.51 -16.37
C VAL A 159 0.80 -9.01 -16.40
N GLU A 160 1.84 -8.25 -16.73
CA GLU A 160 1.77 -6.79 -16.74
C GLU A 160 0.71 -6.29 -17.73
N TYR A 161 0.07 -5.18 -17.39
CA TYR A 161 -1.07 -4.63 -18.14
C TYR A 161 -0.73 -4.36 -19.62
N ASN A 162 0.52 -3.97 -19.91
CA ASN A 162 1.02 -3.71 -21.26
C ASN A 162 1.30 -5.00 -22.06
N GLN A 163 1.37 -6.16 -21.40
CA GLN A 163 1.58 -7.47 -22.00
C GLN A 163 0.28 -8.28 -22.09
N LEU A 164 -0.65 -8.06 -21.17
CA LEU A 164 -1.84 -8.89 -21.03
C LEU A 164 -2.75 -8.82 -22.26
N ASP A 165 -3.07 -7.63 -22.77
CA ASP A 165 -3.95 -7.49 -23.94
C ASP A 165 -3.37 -8.17 -25.21
N PRO A 166 -2.10 -7.92 -25.61
CA PRO A 166 -1.47 -8.66 -26.71
C PRO A 166 -1.42 -10.18 -26.47
N LEU A 167 -1.12 -10.62 -25.25
CA LEU A 167 -1.05 -12.04 -24.90
C LEU A 167 -2.41 -12.72 -25.07
N LEU A 168 -3.48 -12.09 -24.58
CA LEU A 168 -4.84 -12.61 -24.69
C LEU A 168 -5.28 -12.74 -26.16
N ARG A 169 -5.04 -11.70 -26.97
CA ARG A 169 -5.34 -11.74 -28.42
C ARG A 169 -4.60 -12.85 -29.13
N ALA A 170 -3.32 -13.04 -28.81
CA ALA A 170 -2.49 -14.09 -29.39
C ALA A 170 -2.91 -15.51 -28.96
N THR A 171 -3.66 -15.65 -27.86
CA THR A 171 -4.02 -16.93 -27.24
C THR A 171 -5.52 -17.25 -27.34
N GLY A 172 -6.21 -16.66 -28.32
CA GLY A 172 -7.60 -17.03 -28.65
C GLY A 172 -8.67 -16.20 -27.94
N HIS A 173 -8.33 -15.07 -27.33
CA HIS A 173 -9.28 -14.12 -26.76
C HIS A 173 -9.31 -12.87 -27.66
N PRO A 174 -10.15 -12.84 -28.72
CA PRO A 174 -10.11 -11.79 -29.75
C PRO A 174 -10.36 -10.39 -29.19
N ASP A 175 -11.12 -10.27 -28.12
CA ASP A 175 -11.42 -9.00 -27.45
C ASP A 175 -10.25 -8.45 -26.62
N GLY A 176 -9.22 -9.28 -26.37
CA GLY A 176 -8.06 -8.94 -25.56
C GLY A 176 -8.41 -8.78 -24.08
N ASP A 177 -7.83 -7.78 -23.42
CA ASP A 177 -8.18 -7.45 -22.04
C ASP A 177 -9.51 -6.67 -22.02
N ALA A 178 -10.59 -7.38 -21.68
CA ALA A 178 -11.95 -6.89 -21.66
C ALA A 178 -12.64 -7.20 -20.32
N ASN A 179 -13.64 -6.38 -19.95
CA ASN A 179 -14.45 -6.62 -18.76
C ASN A 179 -15.45 -7.76 -19.03
N CYS A 180 -15.71 -8.59 -18.02
CA CYS A 180 -16.81 -9.55 -18.05
C CYS A 180 -18.13 -8.91 -17.59
N GLU A 181 -19.19 -9.70 -17.47
CA GLU A 181 -20.56 -9.28 -17.11
C GLU A 181 -20.64 -8.53 -15.77
N THR A 182 -19.67 -8.71 -14.87
CA THR A 182 -19.58 -7.98 -13.60
C THR A 182 -19.12 -6.53 -13.75
N GLY A 183 -18.70 -6.14 -14.96
CA GLY A 183 -18.11 -4.84 -15.25
C GLY A 183 -16.63 -4.74 -14.85
N TYR A 184 -15.98 -5.83 -14.43
CA TYR A 184 -14.55 -5.89 -14.12
C TYR A 184 -13.82 -6.89 -15.03
N SER A 185 -12.50 -6.80 -15.12
CA SER A 185 -11.71 -7.81 -15.81
C SER A 185 -11.84 -9.16 -15.08
N PRO A 186 -11.94 -10.29 -15.80
CA PRO A 186 -11.96 -11.62 -15.18
C PRO A 186 -10.62 -11.99 -14.53
N TYR A 187 -9.56 -11.23 -14.81
CA TYR A 187 -8.25 -11.39 -14.20
C TYR A 187 -8.10 -10.38 -13.05
N PRO A 188 -7.95 -10.80 -11.78
CA PRO A 188 -7.81 -9.84 -10.68
C PRO A 188 -6.52 -9.02 -10.80
N GLY A 189 -6.55 -7.75 -10.40
CA GLY A 189 -5.39 -6.86 -10.44
C GLY A 189 -4.41 -7.13 -9.31
N ASN A 190 -3.19 -7.52 -9.63
CA ASN A 190 -2.10 -7.70 -8.68
C ASN A 190 -1.70 -6.36 -8.07
N ILE A 191 -1.85 -6.20 -6.76
CA ILE A 191 -1.47 -4.97 -6.06
C ILE A 191 -0.04 -4.99 -5.52
N ASN A 192 0.75 -5.99 -5.95
CA ASN A 192 2.16 -6.19 -5.63
C ASN A 192 2.44 -6.31 -4.13
N GLN A 193 1.56 -7.02 -3.41
CA GLN A 193 1.72 -7.36 -2.00
C GLN A 193 1.76 -8.88 -1.93
N LEU A 194 2.87 -9.43 -1.45
CA LEU A 194 3.16 -10.86 -1.59
C LEU A 194 3.35 -11.47 -0.21
N ILE A 195 2.69 -12.59 0.05
CA ILE A 195 2.92 -13.41 1.23
C ILE A 195 3.61 -14.69 0.78
N LEU A 196 4.85 -14.89 1.22
CA LEU A 196 5.66 -16.05 0.90
C LEU A 196 5.82 -16.95 2.13
N GLU A 197 5.67 -18.26 1.96
CA GLU A 197 5.99 -19.23 3.01
C GLU A 197 7.51 -19.31 3.18
N LEU A 198 8.01 -19.01 4.38
CA LEU A 198 9.44 -18.74 4.62
C LEU A 198 10.33 -19.94 4.31
N GLY A 199 9.90 -21.15 4.66
CA GLY A 199 10.68 -22.38 4.44
C GLY A 199 10.99 -22.62 2.96
N PRO A 200 9.97 -22.86 2.11
CA PRO A 200 10.15 -23.00 0.67
C PRO A 200 10.83 -21.79 0.02
N TYR A 201 10.55 -20.58 0.51
CA TYR A 201 11.18 -19.37 0.01
C TYR A 201 12.71 -19.40 0.16
N ILE A 202 13.21 -19.73 1.35
CA ILE A 202 14.65 -19.89 1.62
C ILE A 202 15.28 -20.97 0.72
N GLU A 203 14.63 -22.13 0.62
CA GLU A 203 15.17 -23.24 -0.17
C GLU A 203 15.25 -22.93 -1.66
N GLU A 204 14.33 -22.12 -2.17
CA GLU A 204 14.40 -21.66 -3.56
C GLU A 204 15.49 -20.61 -3.76
N LEU A 205 15.61 -19.63 -2.86
CA LEU A 205 16.67 -18.63 -2.95
C LEU A 205 18.08 -19.22 -2.85
N LYS A 206 18.28 -20.32 -2.11
CA LYS A 206 19.56 -21.06 -2.11
C LYS A 206 19.94 -21.61 -3.48
N LYS A 207 18.96 -22.01 -4.30
CA LYS A 207 19.22 -22.51 -5.66
C LYS A 207 19.53 -21.35 -6.61
N THR A 208 18.72 -20.30 -6.55
CA THR A 208 18.81 -19.19 -7.50
C THR A 208 19.80 -18.10 -7.08
N HIS A 209 20.31 -18.16 -5.86
CA HIS A 209 21.05 -17.06 -5.21
C HIS A 209 20.23 -15.75 -5.19
N GLY A 210 18.90 -15.88 -5.16
CA GLY A 210 17.94 -14.79 -5.28
C GLY A 210 17.87 -14.11 -6.64
N ALA A 211 18.44 -14.72 -7.69
CA ALA A 211 18.26 -14.24 -9.06
C ALA A 211 16.81 -14.40 -9.51
N ILE A 212 16.30 -13.38 -10.19
CA ILE A 212 14.97 -13.32 -10.80
C ILE A 212 15.15 -13.06 -12.29
N SER A 213 14.23 -13.58 -13.12
CA SER A 213 14.25 -13.33 -14.55
C SER A 213 14.28 -11.84 -14.87
N GLU A 214 15.22 -11.46 -15.71
CA GLU A 214 15.39 -10.09 -16.18
C GLU A 214 14.60 -9.84 -17.47
N PHE A 215 14.25 -8.59 -17.70
CA PHE A 215 13.69 -8.11 -18.96
C PHE A 215 14.24 -6.71 -19.28
N VAL A 216 13.93 -6.19 -20.46
CA VAL A 216 14.26 -4.82 -20.86
C VAL A 216 13.03 -4.15 -21.47
N ASN A 217 12.79 -2.89 -21.14
CA ASN A 217 11.65 -2.13 -21.66
C ASN A 217 12.09 -0.76 -22.24
N PRO A 218 12.76 -0.76 -23.41
CA PRO A 218 13.26 0.48 -24.00
C PRO A 218 12.12 1.40 -24.43
N LYS A 219 12.22 2.68 -24.09
CA LYS A 219 11.33 3.73 -24.59
C LYS A 219 11.89 4.26 -25.90
N TYR A 220 11.20 4.06 -27.01
CA TYR A 220 11.64 4.49 -28.33
C TYR A 220 11.18 5.93 -28.67
N THR A 221 11.92 6.59 -29.56
CA THR A 221 11.56 7.93 -30.08
C THR A 221 10.27 7.90 -30.89
N ASP A 222 10.05 6.80 -31.61
CA ASP A 222 8.95 6.59 -32.54
C ASP A 222 8.66 5.07 -32.72
N SER A 223 7.69 4.75 -33.57
CA SER A 223 7.24 3.38 -33.83
C SER A 223 8.21 2.52 -34.64
N THR A 224 9.29 3.09 -35.21
CA THR A 224 10.29 2.31 -35.96
C THR A 224 11.18 1.48 -35.03
N LYS A 225 11.21 1.82 -33.74
CA LYS A 225 12.01 1.16 -32.70
C LYS A 225 13.52 1.12 -32.99
N THR A 226 14.04 2.13 -33.67
CA THR A 226 15.45 2.22 -34.05
C THR A 226 16.32 3.01 -33.06
N ALA A 227 15.75 4.02 -32.40
CA ALA A 227 16.45 4.87 -31.44
C ALA A 227 15.69 4.99 -30.11
N PHE A 228 16.44 5.01 -29.00
CA PHE A 228 15.87 5.21 -27.67
C PHE A 228 15.61 6.70 -27.39
N LYS A 229 14.47 7.00 -26.75
CA LYS A 229 14.12 8.32 -26.23
C LYS A 229 14.96 8.69 -25.01
N SER A 230 15.42 7.67 -24.28
CA SER A 230 16.37 7.74 -23.17
C SER A 230 17.02 6.37 -23.00
N SER A 231 18.25 6.32 -22.47
CA SER A 231 18.92 5.05 -22.16
C SER A 231 18.03 4.09 -21.34
N THR A 232 18.15 2.80 -21.64
CA THR A 232 17.40 1.73 -20.94
C THR A 232 18.32 0.95 -20.00
N ARG A 233 17.78 0.00 -19.24
CA ARG A 233 18.56 -0.93 -18.40
C ARG A 233 17.82 -2.27 -18.29
N LEU A 234 18.52 -3.32 -17.88
CA LEU A 234 17.87 -4.55 -17.44
C LEU A 234 17.02 -4.27 -16.20
N GLU A 235 15.88 -4.93 -16.11
CA GLU A 235 14.93 -4.80 -15.02
C GLU A 235 14.52 -6.18 -14.50
N CYS A 236 14.26 -6.28 -13.20
CA CYS A 236 13.64 -7.45 -12.58
C CYS A 236 12.49 -7.05 -11.65
N MET A 237 11.48 -7.93 -11.56
CA MET A 237 10.25 -7.67 -10.80
C MET A 237 10.08 -8.69 -9.66
N MET A 238 9.86 -8.22 -8.44
CA MET A 238 9.70 -9.10 -7.26
C MET A 238 8.54 -10.10 -7.42
N GLN A 239 7.46 -9.71 -8.11
CA GLN A 239 6.33 -10.58 -8.41
C GLN A 239 6.63 -11.67 -9.46
N ASP A 240 7.82 -11.66 -10.07
CA ASP A 240 8.27 -12.72 -10.98
C ASP A 240 8.95 -13.88 -10.25
N TYR A 241 9.14 -13.81 -8.92
CA TYR A 241 9.60 -14.94 -8.11
C TYR A 241 8.90 -16.28 -8.41
N PRO A 242 7.57 -16.35 -8.66
CA PRO A 242 6.90 -17.60 -9.03
C PRO A 242 7.50 -18.31 -10.25
N LYS A 243 8.21 -17.61 -11.15
CA LYS A 243 8.86 -18.20 -12.33
C LYS A 243 10.00 -19.15 -11.96
N THR A 244 10.59 -19.02 -10.77
CA THR A 244 11.68 -19.90 -10.33
C THR A 244 11.15 -21.19 -9.68
N LEU A 245 9.88 -21.22 -9.29
CA LEU A 245 9.32 -22.31 -8.51
C LEU A 245 9.05 -23.57 -9.35
N PRO A 246 9.14 -24.77 -8.74
CA PRO A 246 8.75 -26.00 -9.41
C PRO A 246 7.23 -26.05 -9.66
N PRO A 247 6.74 -26.85 -10.63
CA PRO A 247 5.30 -26.99 -10.91
C PRO A 247 4.44 -27.48 -9.74
N SER A 248 5.06 -28.10 -8.73
CA SER A 248 4.39 -28.56 -7.50
C SER A 248 4.11 -27.43 -6.50
N ALA A 249 4.69 -26.25 -6.69
CA ALA A 249 4.51 -25.12 -5.79
C ALA A 249 3.07 -24.58 -5.88
N ARG A 250 2.51 -24.27 -4.72
CA ARG A 250 1.16 -23.72 -4.58
C ARG A 250 1.21 -22.21 -4.66
N VAL A 251 1.09 -21.68 -5.87
CA VAL A 251 0.98 -20.25 -6.15
C VAL A 251 -0.49 -19.87 -6.28
N GLY A 252 -0.94 -18.91 -5.48
CA GLY A 252 -2.32 -18.45 -5.45
C GLY A 252 -2.42 -16.94 -5.28
N PHE A 253 -3.66 -16.48 -5.12
CA PHE A 253 -3.98 -15.08 -4.89
C PHE A 253 -5.18 -14.93 -3.96
N THR A 254 -5.28 -13.77 -3.32
CA THR A 254 -6.42 -13.37 -2.48
C THR A 254 -6.99 -12.07 -3.01
N VAL A 255 -8.25 -12.11 -3.46
CA VAL A 255 -8.94 -10.91 -3.96
C VAL A 255 -9.60 -10.20 -2.78
N MET A 256 -9.28 -8.93 -2.61
CA MET A 256 -9.82 -8.05 -1.58
C MET A 256 -10.64 -6.93 -2.21
N ASP A 257 -11.61 -6.40 -1.47
CA ASP A 257 -12.31 -5.20 -1.88
C ASP A 257 -11.32 -4.01 -1.97
N THR A 258 -11.40 -3.25 -3.06
CA THR A 258 -10.51 -2.10 -3.32
C THR A 258 -10.55 -1.09 -2.18
N TRP A 259 -11.74 -0.78 -1.66
CA TRP A 259 -11.93 0.21 -0.58
C TRP A 259 -11.23 -0.18 0.74
N LEU A 260 -10.92 -1.46 0.93
CA LEU A 260 -10.28 -1.97 2.14
C LEU A 260 -8.77 -2.14 1.98
N ALA A 261 -8.28 -2.39 0.76
CA ALA A 261 -6.94 -2.92 0.53
C ALA A 261 -6.05 -2.10 -0.42
N TYR A 262 -6.60 -1.17 -1.21
CA TYR A 262 -5.85 -0.55 -2.30
C TYR A 262 -6.13 0.94 -2.49
N ALA A 263 -5.17 1.76 -2.05
CA ALA A 263 -5.13 3.19 -2.27
C ALA A 263 -3.67 3.68 -2.39
N PRO A 264 -2.94 3.32 -3.46
CA PRO A 264 -1.58 3.79 -3.67
C PRO A 264 -1.55 5.27 -4.05
N VAL A 265 -0.44 5.94 -3.75
CA VAL A 265 -0.15 7.31 -4.16
C VAL A 265 1.01 7.29 -5.15
N LYS A 266 0.69 7.26 -6.45
CA LYS A 266 1.67 7.13 -7.55
C LYS A 266 1.61 8.24 -8.59
N ASN A 267 0.50 8.97 -8.67
CA ASN A 267 0.30 10.04 -9.65
C ASN A 267 0.47 11.41 -9.01
N ASN A 268 1.20 12.29 -9.70
CA ASN A 268 1.22 13.71 -9.39
C ASN A 268 -0.16 14.35 -9.70
N PRO A 269 -0.44 15.58 -9.21
CA PRO A 269 -1.73 16.23 -9.45
C PRO A 269 -2.10 16.39 -10.93
N GLU A 270 -1.13 16.70 -11.80
CA GLU A 270 -1.38 16.90 -13.24
C GLU A 270 -1.83 15.64 -13.95
N ASP A 271 -1.16 14.52 -13.69
CA ASP A 271 -1.47 13.24 -14.32
C ASP A 271 -2.74 12.63 -13.72
N ALA A 272 -2.96 12.83 -12.42
CA ALA A 272 -4.21 12.45 -11.78
C ALA A 272 -5.41 13.20 -12.37
N ALA A 273 -5.30 14.51 -12.64
CA ALA A 273 -6.37 15.29 -13.26
C ALA A 273 -6.76 14.80 -14.67
N LYS A 274 -5.86 14.09 -15.37
CA LYS A 274 -6.12 13.52 -16.70
C LYS A 274 -6.78 12.14 -16.65
N VAL A 275 -6.87 11.51 -15.47
CA VAL A 275 -7.51 10.21 -15.32
C VAL A 275 -9.01 10.33 -15.61
N PRO A 276 -9.57 9.52 -16.51
CA PRO A 276 -11.00 9.58 -16.83
C PRO A 276 -11.88 9.35 -15.59
N LYS A 277 -13.01 10.07 -15.52
CA LYS A 277 -13.98 9.93 -14.43
C LYS A 277 -14.41 8.47 -14.26
N GLY A 278 -14.42 8.01 -13.02
CA GLY A 278 -14.74 6.62 -12.65
C GLY A 278 -13.53 5.69 -12.57
N ASN A 279 -12.35 6.11 -13.04
CA ASN A 279 -11.10 5.40 -12.82
C ASN A 279 -10.39 5.92 -11.56
N PRO A 280 -9.57 5.09 -10.89
CA PRO A 280 -8.88 5.51 -9.68
C PRO A 280 -7.74 6.49 -9.99
N TYR A 281 -7.76 7.64 -9.32
CA TYR A 281 -6.77 8.72 -9.50
C TYR A 281 -5.37 8.36 -9.00
N HIS A 282 -5.28 7.59 -7.92
CA HIS A 282 -4.03 7.18 -7.27
C HIS A 282 -3.07 8.34 -6.96
N SER A 283 -3.62 9.46 -6.51
CA SER A 283 -2.92 10.66 -6.05
C SER A 283 -2.94 10.78 -4.52
N ALA A 284 -2.19 11.73 -3.98
CA ALA A 284 -2.21 12.04 -2.55
C ALA A 284 -3.62 12.41 -2.05
N THR A 285 -4.39 13.17 -2.83
CA THR A 285 -5.79 13.48 -2.55
C THR A 285 -6.62 12.21 -2.40
N SER A 286 -6.61 11.35 -3.43
CA SER A 286 -7.44 10.15 -3.44
C SER A 286 -7.00 9.11 -2.39
N GLY A 287 -5.69 9.04 -2.10
CA GLY A 287 -5.14 8.20 -1.04
C GLY A 287 -5.65 8.62 0.34
N GLU A 288 -5.61 9.91 0.65
CA GLU A 288 -6.12 10.44 1.93
C GLU A 288 -7.64 10.21 2.06
N MET A 289 -8.42 10.49 1.00
CA MET A 289 -9.87 10.25 1.01
C MET A 289 -10.23 8.77 1.16
N ALA A 290 -9.41 7.85 0.62
CA ALA A 290 -9.63 6.42 0.76
C ALA A 290 -9.48 5.95 2.22
N ILE A 291 -8.60 6.56 3.01
CA ILE A 291 -8.49 6.28 4.45
C ILE A 291 -9.77 6.69 5.18
N TYR A 292 -10.27 7.92 4.94
CA TYR A 292 -11.51 8.40 5.55
C TYR A 292 -12.70 7.52 5.17
N ARG A 293 -12.78 7.14 3.89
CA ARG A 293 -13.80 6.20 3.39
C ARG A 293 -13.73 4.87 4.11
N ALA A 294 -12.56 4.24 4.17
CA ALA A 294 -12.39 2.93 4.80
C ALA A 294 -12.81 2.96 6.28
N ASN A 295 -12.35 3.98 7.00
CA ASN A 295 -12.69 4.15 8.41
C ASN A 295 -14.18 4.38 8.63
N GLY A 296 -14.80 5.23 7.80
CA GLY A 296 -16.25 5.45 7.83
C GLY A 296 -17.05 4.18 7.54
N LEU A 297 -16.67 3.40 6.52
CA LEU A 297 -17.33 2.13 6.18
C LEU A 297 -17.16 1.07 7.27
N ILE A 298 -15.98 0.98 7.89
CA ILE A 298 -15.71 0.08 9.02
C ILE A 298 -16.62 0.44 10.21
N LEU A 299 -16.74 1.73 10.55
CA LEU A 299 -17.61 2.18 11.64
C LEU A 299 -19.09 1.97 11.33
N ARG A 300 -19.54 2.19 10.08
CA ARG A 300 -20.90 1.82 9.63
C ARG A 300 -21.16 0.33 9.88
N LYS A 301 -20.23 -0.54 9.49
CA LYS A 301 -20.33 -1.99 9.72
C LYS A 301 -20.30 -2.33 11.22
N ALA A 302 -19.62 -1.53 12.04
CA ALA A 302 -19.63 -1.67 13.50
C ALA A 302 -20.95 -1.19 14.17
N GLY A 303 -21.82 -0.49 13.44
CA GLY A 303 -23.13 -0.05 13.90
C GLY A 303 -23.27 1.45 14.12
N ALA A 304 -22.22 2.24 13.87
CA ALA A 304 -22.30 3.69 13.95
C ALA A 304 -22.96 4.30 12.70
N GLN A 305 -23.71 5.38 12.90
CA GLN A 305 -24.32 6.15 11.82
C GLN A 305 -23.32 7.20 11.31
N ILE A 306 -22.59 6.86 10.25
CA ILE A 306 -21.66 7.78 9.60
C ILE A 306 -22.37 8.43 8.41
N ALA A 307 -22.43 9.75 8.35
CA ALA A 307 -23.05 10.47 7.23
C ALA A 307 -22.39 10.14 5.88
N ASP A 308 -23.16 10.27 4.79
CA ASP A 308 -22.65 10.05 3.43
C ASP A 308 -21.61 11.08 3.02
N PRO A 309 -20.67 10.71 2.13
CA PRO A 309 -19.70 11.66 1.60
C PRO A 309 -20.37 12.73 0.74
N VAL A 310 -19.67 13.84 0.55
CA VAL A 310 -19.98 14.82 -0.50
C VAL A 310 -18.92 14.74 -1.59
N VAL A 311 -19.26 15.18 -2.79
CA VAL A 311 -18.29 15.28 -3.89
C VAL A 311 -17.62 16.65 -3.84
N ASP A 312 -16.30 16.67 -3.96
CA ASP A 312 -15.50 17.89 -4.11
C ASP A 312 -14.37 17.68 -5.12
N THR A 313 -13.79 18.75 -5.66
CA THR A 313 -12.77 18.70 -6.71
C THR A 313 -11.46 19.33 -6.25
N PHE A 314 -10.40 18.53 -6.07
CA PHE A 314 -9.06 19.03 -5.69
C PHE A 314 -8.08 18.85 -6.83
N ASN A 315 -7.38 19.92 -7.22
CA ASN A 315 -6.43 19.88 -8.35
C ASN A 315 -7.03 19.21 -9.61
N GLY A 316 -8.32 19.47 -9.91
CA GLY A 316 -9.03 18.87 -11.05
C GLY A 316 -9.48 17.41 -10.88
N GLN A 317 -9.37 16.84 -9.67
CA GLN A 317 -9.79 15.47 -9.37
C GLN A 317 -11.08 15.49 -8.56
N GLU A 318 -12.16 14.94 -9.11
CA GLU A 318 -13.46 14.82 -8.43
C GLU A 318 -13.45 13.60 -7.48
N VAL A 319 -13.51 13.82 -6.17
CA VAL A 319 -13.40 12.76 -5.14
C VAL A 319 -14.56 12.81 -4.15
N GLU A 320 -14.84 11.66 -3.51
CA GLU A 320 -15.73 11.58 -2.36
C GLU A 320 -15.02 12.03 -1.08
N VAL A 321 -15.51 13.08 -0.45
CA VAL A 321 -15.06 13.58 0.84
C VAL A 321 -15.95 13.03 1.95
N TRP A 322 -15.46 11.98 2.58
CA TRP A 322 -16.05 11.34 3.74
C TRP A 322 -15.79 12.14 5.03
N PRO A 323 -16.56 11.90 6.12
CA PRO A 323 -16.17 12.37 7.45
C PRO A 323 -14.71 12.02 7.76
N ARG A 324 -13.93 13.00 8.24
CA ARG A 324 -12.48 12.84 8.47
C ARG A 324 -12.23 12.08 9.76
N ILE A 325 -12.42 10.77 9.71
CA ILE A 325 -12.28 9.88 10.85
C ILE A 325 -10.96 9.13 10.73
N THR A 326 -10.12 9.23 11.76
CA THR A 326 -8.86 8.49 11.86
C THR A 326 -8.67 7.94 13.26
N TRP A 327 -7.94 6.83 13.35
CA TRP A 327 -7.56 6.28 14.64
C TRP A 327 -6.14 5.73 14.62
N SER A 328 -5.52 5.75 15.79
CA SER A 328 -4.24 5.10 16.02
C SER A 328 -4.37 3.58 15.87
N PRO A 329 -3.38 2.87 15.33
CA PRO A 329 -3.34 1.40 15.32
C PRO A 329 -3.49 0.78 16.73
N ARG A 330 -3.18 1.55 17.80
CA ARG A 330 -3.42 1.14 19.19
C ARG A 330 -4.91 0.95 19.51
N TRP A 331 -5.80 1.69 18.83
CA TRP A 331 -7.24 1.63 19.07
C TRP A 331 -7.88 0.39 18.44
N GLY A 332 -7.50 0.05 17.20
CA GLY A 332 -7.98 -1.16 16.54
C GLY A 332 -7.18 -1.51 15.30
N LEU A 333 -6.78 -2.78 15.20
CA LEU A 333 -6.10 -3.37 14.05
C LEU A 333 -7.04 -4.24 13.22
N THR A 334 -8.07 -4.80 13.86
CA THR A 334 -9.05 -5.70 13.26
C THR A 334 -10.46 -5.15 13.41
N PHE A 335 -11.39 -5.64 12.58
CA PHE A 335 -12.80 -5.31 12.73
C PHE A 335 -13.36 -5.71 14.10
N LYS A 336 -12.84 -6.80 14.70
CA LYS A 336 -13.23 -7.22 16.05
C LYS A 336 -12.90 -6.13 17.08
N ASP A 337 -11.69 -5.58 17.02
CA ASP A 337 -11.24 -4.53 17.93
C ASP A 337 -12.14 -3.28 17.86
N VAL A 338 -12.57 -2.92 16.65
CA VAL A 338 -13.47 -1.79 16.42
C VAL A 338 -14.87 -2.11 16.93
N LYS A 339 -15.41 -3.30 16.59
CA LYS A 339 -16.77 -3.70 16.96
C LYS A 339 -16.98 -3.77 18.47
N GLU A 340 -15.96 -4.17 19.23
CA GLU A 340 -16.03 -4.23 20.69
C GLU A 340 -16.07 -2.84 21.37
N LYS A 341 -15.53 -1.82 20.68
CA LYS A 341 -15.40 -0.44 21.16
C LYS A 341 -16.48 0.50 20.66
N VAL A 342 -17.36 0.06 19.77
CA VAL A 342 -18.47 0.85 19.22
C VAL A 342 -19.80 0.26 19.68
N ARG A 343 -20.55 1.02 20.47
CA ARG A 343 -21.83 0.60 21.06
C ARG A 343 -22.88 1.71 20.98
N GLY A 344 -24.12 1.31 21.23
CA GLY A 344 -25.26 2.23 21.19
C GLY A 344 -25.47 2.86 19.81
N ASN A 345 -26.08 4.04 19.79
CA ASN A 345 -26.46 4.79 18.60
C ASN A 345 -25.52 5.98 18.37
N SER A 346 -24.25 5.70 18.09
CA SER A 346 -23.29 6.75 17.76
C SER A 346 -23.52 7.31 16.35
N SER A 347 -23.46 8.62 16.16
CA SER A 347 -23.64 9.34 14.89
C SER A 347 -22.52 10.36 14.66
N ILE A 348 -22.02 10.43 13.42
CA ILE A 348 -20.97 11.37 13.01
C ILE A 348 -21.42 12.09 11.73
N SER A 349 -21.55 13.42 11.82
CA SER A 349 -22.00 14.27 10.71
C SER A 349 -21.00 14.32 9.54
N GLN A 350 -21.47 14.73 8.36
CA GLN A 350 -20.65 14.79 7.16
C GLN A 350 -19.44 15.72 7.32
N ARG A 351 -19.59 16.82 8.07
CA ARG A 351 -18.57 17.85 8.28
C ARG A 351 -17.62 17.57 9.46
N SER A 352 -17.83 16.46 10.17
CA SER A 352 -17.07 16.17 11.38
C SER A 352 -15.66 15.64 11.14
N THR A 353 -14.74 15.98 12.03
CA THR A 353 -13.41 15.38 12.14
C THR A 353 -13.33 14.63 13.46
N PHE A 354 -12.92 13.38 13.44
CA PHE A 354 -12.79 12.57 14.65
C PHE A 354 -11.45 11.84 14.67
N VAL A 355 -10.64 12.15 15.69
CA VAL A 355 -9.32 11.53 15.89
C VAL A 355 -9.35 10.72 17.17
N ILE A 356 -9.09 9.42 17.06
CA ILE A 356 -9.07 8.47 18.18
C ILE A 356 -7.63 8.01 18.42
N ASN A 357 -7.00 8.50 19.48
CA ASN A 357 -5.61 8.20 19.78
C ASN A 357 -5.46 7.61 21.18
N GLY A 358 -5.73 6.31 21.30
CA GLY A 358 -5.63 5.59 22.56
C GLY A 358 -6.12 4.17 22.41
N ARG A 359 -5.67 3.25 23.27
CA ARG A 359 -6.04 1.83 23.17
C ARG A 359 -7.47 1.57 23.61
N ASN A 360 -7.87 2.12 24.75
CA ASN A 360 -9.11 1.76 25.44
C ASN A 360 -10.14 2.91 25.37
N ILE A 361 -10.42 3.42 24.17
CA ILE A 361 -11.45 4.45 23.95
C ILE A 361 -12.74 3.77 23.43
N PHE A 362 -13.87 3.98 24.10
CA PHE A 362 -15.16 3.34 23.81
C PHE A 362 -16.17 4.40 23.38
N LEU A 363 -16.78 4.24 22.21
CA LEU A 363 -17.83 5.11 21.70
C LEU A 363 -19.17 4.52 22.11
N GLU A 364 -19.94 5.25 22.91
CA GLU A 364 -21.27 4.84 23.34
C GLU A 364 -22.22 6.04 23.22
N ASP A 365 -23.20 5.96 22.32
CA ASP A 365 -24.20 7.03 22.10
C ASP A 365 -23.61 8.44 21.85
N LEU A 366 -22.48 8.51 21.13
CA LEU A 366 -21.85 9.78 20.73
C LEU A 366 -22.62 10.42 19.56
N SER A 367 -22.97 11.70 19.64
CA SER A 367 -23.40 12.51 18.49
C SER A 367 -22.37 13.60 18.21
N LEU A 368 -21.69 13.51 17.07
CA LEU A 368 -20.60 14.42 16.70
C LEU A 368 -20.94 15.26 15.46
N ASP A 369 -21.05 16.57 15.64
CA ASP A 369 -21.12 17.60 14.60
C ASP A 369 -20.04 18.68 14.81
N GLY A 370 -18.85 18.42 14.26
CA GLY A 370 -17.67 19.27 14.45
C GLY A 370 -16.40 18.44 14.61
N THR A 371 -15.40 18.98 15.30
CA THR A 371 -14.12 18.29 15.54
C THR A 371 -14.02 17.79 16.98
N LEU A 372 -13.70 16.49 17.12
CA LEU A 372 -13.35 15.85 18.38
C LEU A 372 -11.99 15.13 18.25
N ILE A 373 -11.10 15.37 19.20
CA ILE A 373 -9.82 14.66 19.32
C ILE A 373 -9.75 14.05 20.72
N VAL A 374 -9.58 12.73 20.79
CA VAL A 374 -9.47 12.00 22.06
C VAL A 374 -8.11 11.34 22.13
N ASN A 375 -7.27 11.82 23.03
CA ASN A 375 -5.95 11.24 23.32
C ASN A 375 -5.98 10.51 24.67
N SER A 376 -5.44 9.30 24.74
CA SER A 376 -5.29 8.57 25.99
C SER A 376 -4.00 7.74 26.06
N VAL A 377 -3.43 7.63 27.27
CA VAL A 377 -2.42 6.62 27.57
C VAL A 377 -3.01 5.21 27.47
N ASP A 378 -2.17 4.17 27.40
CA ASP A 378 -2.62 2.78 27.23
C ASP A 378 -3.42 2.28 28.45
N GLU A 379 -3.11 2.82 29.64
CA GLU A 379 -3.68 2.47 30.94
C GLU A 379 -4.99 3.21 31.25
N ALA A 380 -5.39 4.15 30.39
CA ALA A 380 -6.64 4.91 30.53
C ALA A 380 -7.76 4.25 29.72
N GLU A 381 -8.88 3.95 30.37
CA GLU A 381 -10.15 3.54 29.76
C GLU A 381 -11.06 4.76 29.65
N VAL A 382 -11.42 5.16 28.43
CA VAL A 382 -12.18 6.38 28.17
C VAL A 382 -13.50 6.04 27.50
N LYS A 383 -14.62 6.29 28.17
CA LYS A 383 -15.95 6.24 27.55
C LYS A 383 -16.31 7.60 26.95
N VAL A 384 -16.65 7.62 25.67
CA VAL A 384 -17.01 8.83 24.91
C VAL A 384 -18.50 8.76 24.58
N THR A 385 -19.26 9.67 25.19
CA THR A 385 -20.74 9.72 25.11
C THR A 385 -21.24 11.17 25.01
N GLY A 386 -22.49 11.34 24.61
CA GLY A 386 -23.16 12.65 24.60
C GLY A 386 -23.00 13.38 23.27
N ARG A 387 -23.23 14.69 23.28
CA ARG A 387 -23.32 15.51 22.06
C ARG A 387 -22.16 16.50 21.98
N VAL A 388 -21.28 16.31 21.01
CA VAL A 388 -20.23 17.29 20.68
C VAL A 388 -20.68 18.10 19.46
N GLN A 389 -20.87 19.40 19.64
CA GLN A 389 -21.15 20.33 18.54
C GLN A 389 -20.20 21.54 18.60
N ASN A 390 -19.49 21.79 17.50
CA ASN A 390 -18.60 22.95 17.38
C ASN A 390 -18.39 23.34 15.90
N LYS A 391 -17.73 24.49 15.67
CA LYS A 391 -17.45 24.99 14.31
C LYS A 391 -16.48 24.12 13.52
N GLY A 392 -15.83 23.13 14.12
CA GLY A 392 -15.05 22.11 13.42
C GLY A 392 -13.91 22.66 12.57
N TRP A 393 -13.47 21.86 11.61
CA TRP A 393 -12.43 22.24 10.66
C TRP A 393 -13.01 22.39 9.26
N ASN A 394 -12.52 23.38 8.51
CA ASN A 394 -12.86 23.59 7.11
C ASN A 394 -11.74 23.11 6.20
N ILE A 395 -12.11 22.64 5.01
CA ILE A 395 -11.15 22.31 3.96
C ILE A 395 -10.92 23.57 3.12
N GLN A 396 -9.68 24.04 3.07
CA GLN A 396 -9.24 25.10 2.17
C GLN A 396 -8.50 24.47 0.99
N HIS A 397 -8.98 24.73 -0.22
CA HIS A 397 -8.35 24.25 -1.45
C HIS A 397 -6.98 24.91 -1.64
N VAL A 398 -6.01 24.14 -2.11
CA VAL A 398 -4.65 24.60 -2.42
C VAL A 398 -4.29 24.10 -3.81
N ASP A 399 -3.88 25.01 -4.68
CA ASP A 399 -3.38 24.66 -6.02
C ASP A 399 -1.98 24.03 -5.90
N TYR A 400 -1.73 22.94 -6.63
CA TYR A 400 -0.43 22.28 -6.63
C TYR A 400 0.74 23.18 -7.11
N LYS A 401 0.44 24.27 -7.82
CA LYS A 401 1.40 25.28 -8.28
C LYS A 401 1.68 26.38 -7.25
N ASP A 402 0.94 26.45 -6.15
CA ASP A 402 1.13 27.50 -5.14
C ASP A 402 2.40 27.26 -4.33
N THR A 403 3.53 27.77 -4.80
CA THR A 403 4.86 27.59 -4.16
C THR A 403 4.99 28.24 -2.78
N SER A 404 3.99 28.97 -2.30
CA SER A 404 3.97 29.45 -0.90
C SER A 404 3.64 28.34 0.10
N GLU A 405 2.99 27.28 -0.38
CA GLU A 405 2.62 26.10 0.41
C GLU A 405 3.67 24.99 0.28
N LYS A 406 3.79 24.18 1.32
CA LYS A 406 4.69 23.02 1.30
C LYS A 406 4.25 21.99 0.27
N GLU A 407 5.19 21.23 -0.28
CA GLU A 407 4.90 20.24 -1.31
C GLU A 407 3.83 19.23 -0.90
N GLU A 408 3.83 18.73 0.35
CA GLU A 408 2.83 17.79 0.85
C GLU A 408 1.40 18.37 0.92
N ILE A 409 1.28 19.70 0.97
CA ILE A 409 -0.01 20.40 0.91
C ILE A 409 -0.42 20.60 -0.55
N ARG A 410 0.53 21.04 -1.39
CA ARG A 410 0.33 21.24 -2.83
C ARG A 410 -0.13 19.95 -3.52
N ILE A 411 0.55 18.83 -3.29
CA ILE A 411 0.23 17.56 -3.94
C ILE A 411 -1.09 16.95 -3.45
N ARG A 412 -1.50 17.21 -2.20
CA ARG A 412 -2.81 16.75 -1.69
C ARG A 412 -3.96 17.64 -2.14
N GLY A 413 -3.68 18.91 -2.47
CA GLY A 413 -4.65 19.85 -3.04
C GLY A 413 -5.51 20.58 -2.02
N PHE A 414 -5.23 20.46 -0.73
CA PHE A 414 -5.96 21.17 0.32
C PHE A 414 -5.18 21.24 1.64
N LYS A 415 -5.62 22.14 2.53
CA LYS A 415 -5.20 22.21 3.93
C LYS A 415 -6.43 22.37 4.83
N PHE A 416 -6.28 22.05 6.11
CA PHE A 416 -7.34 22.23 7.09
C PHE A 416 -7.23 23.57 7.81
N GLU A 417 -8.29 24.37 7.76
CA GLU A 417 -8.48 25.53 8.63
C GLU A 417 -9.17 25.07 9.92
N LYS A 418 -8.43 25.13 11.03
CA LYS A 418 -8.90 24.64 12.33
C LYS A 418 -9.67 25.72 13.08
N VAL A 419 -10.95 25.91 12.74
CA VAL A 419 -11.80 26.96 13.32
C VAL A 419 -12.12 26.67 14.79
N GLU A 420 -12.55 25.45 15.11
CA GLU A 420 -12.84 25.03 16.48
C GLU A 420 -12.64 23.52 16.63
N GLN A 421 -12.27 23.07 17.83
CA GLN A 421 -12.16 21.66 18.17
C GLN A 421 -12.38 21.44 19.68
N LEU A 422 -12.94 20.28 20.03
CA LEU A 422 -12.81 19.74 21.37
C LEU A 422 -11.67 18.73 21.38
N GLU A 423 -10.62 19.00 22.14
CA GLU A 423 -9.49 18.09 22.34
C GLU A 423 -9.39 17.71 23.82
N VAL A 424 -9.41 16.41 24.10
CA VAL A 424 -9.33 15.88 25.45
C VAL A 424 -8.12 14.95 25.57
N ASN A 425 -7.37 15.10 26.66
CA ASN A 425 -6.13 14.39 26.91
C ASN A 425 -6.22 13.66 28.26
N TYR A 426 -6.27 12.33 28.22
CA TYR A 426 -6.30 11.47 29.40
C TYR A 426 -4.91 10.88 29.61
N THR A 427 -4.10 11.56 30.44
CA THR A 427 -2.70 11.22 30.68
C THR A 427 -2.49 10.29 31.86
N GLU A 428 -3.50 10.12 32.72
CA GLU A 428 -3.43 9.29 33.92
C GLU A 428 -4.17 7.95 33.73
N PRO A 429 -3.65 6.84 34.30
CA PRO A 429 -4.34 5.56 34.34
C PRO A 429 -5.74 5.65 34.97
N GLY A 430 -6.62 4.71 34.61
CA GLY A 430 -7.93 4.56 35.25
C GLY A 430 -9.10 4.78 34.30
N LYS A 431 -10.31 4.84 34.87
CA LYS A 431 -11.56 4.98 34.11
C LYS A 431 -11.98 6.43 34.03
N HIS A 432 -12.21 6.89 32.81
CA HIS A 432 -12.61 8.24 32.48
C HIS A 432 -13.85 8.24 31.62
N SER A 433 -14.61 9.33 31.67
CA SER A 433 -15.74 9.55 30.79
C SER A 433 -15.70 10.95 30.22
N LEU A 434 -15.76 11.07 28.90
CA LEU A 434 -16.19 12.28 28.23
C LEU A 434 -17.71 12.23 28.11
N SER A 435 -18.40 13.07 28.86
CA SER A 435 -19.82 13.38 28.63
C SER A 435 -19.89 14.79 28.09
N ALA A 436 -20.16 14.90 26.78
CA ALA A 436 -20.31 16.18 26.08
C ALA A 436 -21.76 16.67 26.08
#